data_AF-A0A3L6RTI1-F1
#
_entry.id   AF-A0A3L6RTI1-F1
#
_cell.length_a   1.000
_cell.length_b   1.000
_cell.length_c   1.000
_cell.angle_alpha   90.00
_cell.angle_beta   90.00
_cell.angle_gamma   90.00
#
_symmetry.space_group_name_H-M   'P 1'
#
loop_
_entity.id
_entity.type
_entity.pdbx_description
1 polymer ?
#
loop_
_entity_poly.entity_id
_entity_poly.type
_entity_poly.pdbx_seq_one_letter_code
_entity_poly.pdbx_strand_id
1 'polypeptide(L)'
;MRVLLQNDIGRLVEDASPIRRLFSDIKGQIPEETTESLEPAAYIEYMQTPVSRALRHMADRAQLAKTREEADSYKHRAQEVHQRINLLKSCRPDIVGTIDRLKRRRAELAKEMEQITKDIAAEEKKLQELPSVITGLNKERQNLACEVIRLRRHISEVPGSADDDQRVLDSAHQIRERAIAAIDAFLGL
;
A
#
# COMPACT_ATOMS: atom_id res chain seq x y z
N MET A 1 -65.77 23.11 50.30
CA MET A 1 -65.99 22.03 49.32
C MET A 1 -65.05 22.12 48.11
N ARG A 2 -64.99 23.26 47.39
CA ARG A 2 -64.13 23.44 46.20
C ARG A 2 -62.66 22.98 46.37
N VAL A 3 -62.01 23.39 47.46
CA VAL A 3 -60.61 23.03 47.73
C VAL A 3 -60.41 21.51 47.87
N LEU A 4 -61.36 20.79 48.44
CA LEU A 4 -61.28 19.34 48.58
C LEU A 4 -61.45 18.63 47.23
N LEU A 5 -62.31 19.16 46.36
CA LEU A 5 -62.54 18.63 45.01
C LEU A 5 -61.36 18.89 44.06
N GLN A 6 -60.42 19.76 44.42
CA GLN A 6 -59.21 20.03 43.64
C GLN A 6 -58.05 19.06 43.96
N ASN A 7 -58.23 18.15 44.91
CA ASN A 7 -57.24 17.13 45.21
C ASN A 7 -57.09 16.11 44.08
N ASP A 8 -55.98 15.36 44.11
CA ASP A 8 -55.75 14.23 43.21
C ASP A 8 -56.95 13.27 43.20
N ILE A 9 -57.39 12.89 42.01
CA ILE A 9 -58.58 12.05 41.82
C ILE A 9 -58.43 10.68 42.49
N GLY A 10 -57.21 10.13 42.54
CA GLY A 10 -56.92 8.86 43.21
C GLY A 10 -57.13 8.94 44.72
N ARG A 11 -56.68 10.03 45.35
CA ARG A 11 -56.94 10.29 46.78
C ARG A 11 -58.41 10.62 47.05
N LEU A 12 -59.06 11.31 46.12
CA LEU A 12 -60.44 11.75 46.23
C LEU A 12 -61.43 10.59 46.26
N VAL A 13 -61.22 9.57 45.42
CA VAL A 13 -62.05 8.36 45.38
C VAL A 13 -61.71 7.34 46.46
N GLU A 14 -60.56 7.50 47.12
CA GLU A 14 -60.11 6.64 48.23
C GLU A 14 -60.71 7.09 49.57
N ASP A 15 -60.83 8.40 49.80
CA ASP A 15 -61.52 8.96 50.96
C ASP A 15 -62.28 10.25 50.60
N ALA A 16 -63.59 10.15 50.37
CA ALA A 16 -64.47 11.31 50.20
C ALA A 16 -65.23 11.69 51.48
N SER A 17 -64.88 11.10 52.64
CA SER A 17 -65.47 11.45 53.93
C SER A 17 -65.44 12.96 54.22
N PRO A 18 -64.34 13.71 53.93
CA PRO A 18 -64.31 15.15 54.14
C PRO A 18 -65.34 15.92 53.28
N ILE A 19 -65.58 15.45 52.06
CA ILE A 19 -66.50 16.08 51.11
C ILE A 19 -67.95 15.76 51.47
N ARG A 20 -68.22 14.52 51.84
CA ARG A 20 -69.53 14.05 52.29
C ARG A 20 -70.00 14.76 53.56
N ARG A 21 -69.08 14.99 54.51
CA ARG A 21 -69.35 15.78 55.73
C ARG A 21 -69.75 17.21 55.38
N LEU A 22 -68.91 17.90 54.59
CA LEU A 22 -69.21 19.26 54.16
C LEU A 22 -70.49 19.38 53.32
N PHE A 23 -70.80 18.38 52.49
CA PHE A 23 -72.05 18.34 51.74
C PHE A 23 -73.26 18.18 52.67
N SER A 24 -73.15 17.34 53.69
CA SER A 24 -74.21 17.14 54.69
C SER A 24 -74.47 18.39 55.52
N ASP A 25 -73.43 19.16 55.86
CA ASP A 25 -73.54 20.40 56.64
C ASP A 25 -74.29 21.52 55.90
N ILE A 26 -74.18 21.56 54.56
CA ILE A 26 -74.82 22.59 53.72
C ILE A 26 -76.13 22.10 53.09
N LYS A 27 -76.46 20.80 53.23
CA LYS A 27 -77.65 20.19 52.63
C LYS A 27 -78.91 20.79 53.24
N GLY A 28 -79.73 21.46 52.41
CA GLY A 28 -80.92 22.21 52.84
C GLY A 28 -80.75 23.73 52.94
N GLN A 29 -79.52 24.25 52.83
CA GLN A 29 -79.25 25.70 52.75
C GLN A 29 -78.98 26.18 51.31
N ILE A 30 -78.82 25.24 50.39
CA ILE A 30 -78.49 25.48 48.99
C ILE A 30 -79.67 25.05 48.09
N PRO A 31 -79.83 25.67 46.89
CA PRO A 31 -80.87 25.28 45.95
C PRO A 31 -80.81 23.80 45.54
N GLU A 32 -81.96 23.22 45.20
CA GLU A 32 -82.10 21.81 44.76
C GLU A 32 -81.13 21.47 43.61
N GLU A 33 -81.08 22.33 42.58
CA GLU A 33 -80.19 22.21 41.42
C GLU A 33 -78.70 22.12 41.80
N THR A 34 -78.29 22.86 42.84
CA THR A 34 -76.92 22.85 43.35
C THR A 34 -76.65 21.59 44.17
N THR A 35 -77.66 21.10 44.89
CA THR A 35 -77.60 19.86 45.66
C THR A 35 -77.41 18.66 44.73
N GLU A 36 -78.22 18.55 43.68
CA GLU A 36 -78.14 17.49 42.67
C GLU A 36 -76.78 17.47 41.96
N SER A 37 -76.22 18.65 41.66
CA SER A 37 -74.91 18.76 41.00
C SER A 37 -73.74 18.32 41.91
N LEU A 38 -73.87 18.48 43.22
CA LEU A 38 -72.82 18.19 44.20
C LEU A 38 -72.91 16.76 44.77
N GLU A 39 -74.08 16.14 44.71
CA GLU A 39 -74.33 14.80 45.25
C GLU A 39 -73.39 13.73 44.66
N PRO A 40 -73.16 13.65 43.33
CA PRO A 40 -72.20 12.69 42.77
C PRO A 40 -70.77 12.88 43.32
N ALA A 41 -70.39 14.12 43.62
CA ALA A 41 -69.08 14.45 44.16
C ALA A 41 -68.96 14.11 45.66
N ALA A 42 -70.06 14.16 46.41
CA ALA A 42 -70.12 13.77 47.81
C ALA A 42 -70.03 12.25 48.04
N TYR A 43 -70.37 11.45 47.03
CA TYR A 43 -70.34 9.99 47.05
C TYR A 43 -69.40 9.40 45.99
N ILE A 44 -68.34 10.13 45.63
CA ILE A 44 -67.45 9.80 44.50
C ILE A 44 -66.69 8.46 44.66
N GLU A 45 -66.67 7.84 45.85
CA GLU A 45 -66.01 6.55 46.08
C GLU A 45 -66.59 5.41 45.21
N TYR A 46 -67.80 5.54 44.68
CA TYR A 46 -68.32 4.56 43.70
C TYR A 46 -67.41 4.45 42.45
N MET A 47 -66.62 5.50 42.16
CA MET A 47 -65.64 5.54 41.06
C MET A 47 -64.27 4.97 41.43
N GLN A 48 -64.05 4.48 42.65
CA GLN A 48 -62.75 3.99 43.09
C GLN A 48 -62.20 2.89 42.19
N THR A 49 -63.00 1.85 41.91
CA THR A 49 -62.58 0.72 41.06
C THR A 49 -62.20 1.14 39.63
N PRO A 50 -63.03 1.89 38.87
CA PRO A 50 -62.66 2.33 37.53
C PRO A 50 -61.45 3.28 37.53
N VAL A 51 -61.33 4.19 38.51
CA VAL A 51 -60.18 5.11 38.61
C VAL A 51 -58.88 4.36 38.90
N SER A 52 -58.85 3.46 39.90
CA SER A 52 -57.64 2.68 40.21
C SER A 52 -57.19 1.82 39.02
N ARG A 53 -58.15 1.25 38.26
CA ARG A 53 -57.86 0.50 37.04
C ARG A 53 -57.27 1.39 35.95
N ALA A 54 -57.84 2.58 35.74
CA ALA A 54 -57.35 3.54 34.77
C ALA A 54 -55.93 4.01 35.10
N LEU A 55 -55.66 4.37 36.36
CA LEU A 55 -54.33 4.78 36.82
C LEU A 55 -53.29 3.68 36.60
N ARG A 56 -53.63 2.42 36.91
CA ARG A 56 -52.75 1.28 36.64
C ARG A 56 -52.45 1.13 35.14
N HIS A 57 -53.49 1.16 34.31
CA HIS A 57 -53.31 1.08 32.85
C HIS A 57 -52.46 2.23 32.31
N MET A 58 -52.56 3.43 32.88
CA MET A 58 -51.71 4.56 32.49
C MET A 58 -50.25 4.31 32.82
N ALA A 59 -49.96 3.81 34.03
CA ALA A 59 -48.60 3.43 34.43
C ALA A 59 -48.03 2.32 33.53
N ASP A 60 -48.81 1.27 33.27
CA ASP A 60 -48.42 0.16 32.41
C ASP A 60 -48.13 0.63 30.97
N ARG A 61 -48.98 1.51 30.42
CA ARG A 61 -48.78 2.11 29.09
C ARG A 61 -47.53 2.97 29.03
N ALA A 62 -47.26 3.77 30.07
CA ALA A 62 -46.05 4.58 30.15
C ALA A 62 -44.80 3.70 30.14
N GLN A 63 -44.80 2.61 30.91
CA GLN A 63 -43.70 1.66 30.94
C GLN A 63 -43.53 0.94 29.59
N LEU A 64 -44.64 0.49 28.98
CA LEU A 64 -44.61 -0.16 27.67
C LEU A 64 -44.07 0.76 26.58
N ALA A 65 -44.45 2.04 26.58
CA ALA A 65 -43.94 3.04 25.65
C ALA A 65 -42.42 3.19 25.77
N LYS A 66 -41.91 3.29 27.00
CA LYS A 66 -40.46 3.38 27.26
C LYS A 66 -39.71 2.13 26.78
N THR A 67 -40.20 0.94 27.12
CA THR A 67 -39.56 -0.31 26.68
C THR A 67 -39.60 -0.48 25.16
N ARG A 68 -40.66 -0.02 24.50
CA ARG A 68 -40.76 -0.04 23.03
C ARG A 68 -39.72 0.88 22.39
N GLU A 69 -39.55 2.09 22.90
CA GLU A 69 -38.54 3.04 22.42
C GLU A 69 -37.12 2.48 22.58
N GLU A 70 -36.82 1.88 23.73
CA GLU A 70 -35.54 1.21 23.97
C GLU A 70 -35.32 0.05 23.00
N ALA A 71 -36.34 -0.79 22.77
CA ALA A 71 -36.26 -1.91 21.83
C ALA A 71 -36.03 -1.43 20.38
N ASP A 72 -36.72 -0.38 19.96
CA ASP A 72 -36.54 0.22 18.63
C ASP A 72 -35.14 0.81 18.46
N SER A 73 -34.59 1.45 19.50
CA SER A 73 -33.21 1.93 19.53
C SER A 73 -32.18 0.80 19.38
N TYR A 74 -32.35 -0.30 20.13
CA TYR A 74 -31.47 -1.48 19.98
C TYR A 74 -31.59 -2.13 18.61
N LYS A 75 -32.79 -2.21 18.04
CA LYS A 75 -33.01 -2.72 16.68
C LYS A 75 -32.27 -1.89 15.64
N HIS A 76 -32.32 -0.57 15.76
CA HIS A 76 -31.62 0.33 14.84
C HIS A 76 -30.10 0.17 14.95
N ARG A 77 -29.57 0.10 16.17
CA ARG A 77 -28.14 -0.18 16.41
C ARG A 77 -27.70 -1.53 15.86
N ALA A 78 -28.51 -2.57 16.03
CA ALA A 78 -28.22 -3.89 15.48
C ALA A 78 -28.16 -3.88 13.94
N GLN A 79 -29.05 -3.13 13.30
CA GLN A 79 -29.03 -2.94 11.84
C GLN A 79 -27.76 -2.20 11.37
N GLU A 80 -27.36 -1.15 12.06
CA GLU A 80 -26.14 -0.40 11.72
C GLU A 80 -24.89 -1.29 11.85
N VAL A 81 -24.77 -2.04 12.95
CA VAL A 81 -23.67 -3.00 13.16
C VAL A 81 -23.68 -4.07 12.06
N HIS A 82 -24.85 -4.58 11.69
CA HIS A 82 -24.98 -5.56 10.60
C HIS A 82 -24.49 -5.00 9.26
N GLN A 83 -24.84 -3.76 8.92
CA GLN A 83 -24.38 -3.09 7.71
C GLN A 83 -22.86 -2.92 7.71
N ARG A 84 -22.28 -2.47 8.84
CA ARG A 84 -20.81 -2.35 8.99
C ARG A 84 -20.10 -3.69 8.83
N ILE A 85 -20.63 -4.76 9.41
CA ILE A 85 -20.08 -6.12 9.24
C ILE A 85 -20.09 -6.52 7.76
N ASN A 86 -21.18 -6.26 7.04
CA ASN A 86 -21.28 -6.60 5.62
C ASN A 86 -20.28 -5.80 4.77
N LEU A 87 -20.10 -4.51 5.04
CA LEU A 87 -19.08 -3.68 4.39
C LEU A 87 -17.66 -4.22 4.62
N LEU A 88 -17.34 -4.58 5.86
CA LEU A 88 -16.03 -5.15 6.17
C LEU A 88 -15.81 -6.51 5.49
N LYS A 89 -16.86 -7.33 5.40
CA LYS A 89 -16.81 -8.60 4.67
C LYS A 89 -16.56 -8.38 3.17
N SER A 90 -17.19 -7.38 2.55
CA SER A 90 -17.01 -7.09 1.13
C SER A 90 -15.62 -6.50 0.81
N CYS A 91 -15.00 -5.75 1.72
CA CYS A 91 -13.65 -5.21 1.50
C CYS A 91 -12.52 -6.26 1.66
N ARG A 92 -12.77 -7.36 2.39
CA ARG A 92 -11.77 -8.40 2.64
C ARG A 92 -11.13 -8.98 1.36
N PRO A 93 -11.87 -9.39 0.32
CA PRO A 93 -11.27 -9.93 -0.91
C PRO A 93 -10.34 -8.93 -1.61
N ASP A 94 -10.66 -7.63 -1.63
CA ASP A 94 -9.84 -6.62 -2.29
C ASP A 94 -8.48 -6.42 -1.60
N ILE A 95 -8.48 -6.43 -0.27
CA ILE A 95 -7.26 -6.36 0.53
C ILE A 95 -6.41 -7.61 0.30
N VAL A 96 -7.02 -8.80 0.31
CA VAL A 96 -6.32 -10.07 0.03
C VAL A 96 -5.71 -10.04 -1.38
N GLY A 97 -6.48 -9.63 -2.39
CA GLY A 97 -5.99 -9.51 -3.77
C GLY A 97 -4.85 -8.51 -3.91
N THR A 98 -4.87 -7.42 -3.15
CA THR A 98 -3.76 -6.46 -3.09
C THR A 98 -2.52 -7.06 -2.45
N ILE A 99 -2.65 -7.80 -1.35
CA ILE A 99 -1.54 -8.52 -0.72
C ILE A 99 -0.91 -9.52 -1.70
N ASP A 100 -1.72 -10.29 -2.42
CA ASP A 100 -1.22 -11.30 -3.37
C ASP A 100 -0.52 -10.66 -4.57
N ARG A 101 -1.02 -9.54 -5.06
CA ARG A 101 -0.35 -8.73 -6.10
C ARG A 101 1.01 -8.23 -5.62
N LEU A 102 1.09 -7.71 -4.40
CA LEU A 102 2.35 -7.23 -3.81
C LEU A 102 3.35 -8.37 -3.60
N LYS A 103 2.89 -9.54 -3.15
CA LYS A 103 3.76 -10.74 -3.03
C LYS A 103 4.34 -11.17 -4.37
N ARG A 104 3.55 -11.16 -5.46
CA ARG A 104 4.03 -11.47 -6.81
C ARG A 104 5.09 -10.48 -7.28
N ARG A 105 4.81 -9.18 -7.17
CA ARG A 105 5.77 -8.13 -7.54
C ARG A 105 7.07 -8.23 -6.73
N ARG A 106 6.99 -8.55 -5.44
CA ARG A 106 8.18 -8.79 -4.61
C ARG A 106 9.03 -9.97 -5.13
N ALA A 107 8.39 -11.05 -5.58
CA ALA A 107 9.10 -12.20 -6.13
C ALA A 107 9.74 -11.91 -7.50
N GLU A 108 9.08 -11.11 -8.34
CA GLU A 108 9.64 -10.64 -9.62
C GLU A 108 10.87 -9.77 -9.40
N LEU A 109 10.77 -8.76 -8.53
CA LEU A 109 11.89 -7.88 -8.19
C LEU A 109 13.07 -8.66 -7.58
N ALA A 110 12.81 -9.69 -6.77
CA ALA A 110 13.87 -10.54 -6.22
C ALA A 110 14.65 -11.27 -7.32
N LYS A 111 13.98 -11.74 -8.38
CA LYS A 111 14.65 -12.36 -9.53
C LYS A 111 15.48 -11.36 -10.33
N GLU A 112 14.94 -10.16 -10.55
CA GLU A 112 15.67 -9.07 -11.21
C GLU A 112 16.94 -8.70 -10.42
N MET A 113 16.82 -8.58 -9.09
CA MET A 113 17.97 -8.32 -8.23
C MET A 113 19.02 -9.43 -8.32
N GLU A 114 18.60 -10.70 -8.34
CA GLU A 114 19.53 -11.83 -8.49
C GLU A 114 20.28 -11.76 -9.82
N GLN A 115 19.58 -11.41 -10.91
CA GLN A 115 20.20 -11.27 -12.23
C GLN A 115 21.21 -10.11 -12.26
N ILE A 116 20.81 -8.92 -11.77
CA ILE A 116 21.71 -7.76 -11.67
C ILE A 116 22.94 -8.10 -10.82
N THR A 117 22.77 -8.85 -9.73
CA THR A 117 23.90 -9.29 -8.89
C THR A 117 24.87 -10.19 -9.66
N LYS A 118 24.35 -11.12 -10.50
CA LYS A 118 25.19 -11.96 -11.37
C LYS A 118 25.93 -11.14 -12.42
N ASP A 119 25.26 -10.17 -13.02
CA ASP A 119 25.84 -9.30 -14.05
C ASP A 119 26.96 -8.42 -13.47
N ILE A 120 26.74 -7.86 -12.26
CA ILE A 120 27.78 -7.12 -11.53
C ILE A 120 29.00 -8.02 -11.28
N ALA A 121 28.80 -9.23 -10.74
CA ALA A 121 29.90 -10.14 -10.47
C ALA A 121 30.68 -10.54 -11.74
N ALA A 122 30.01 -10.66 -12.89
CA ALA A 122 30.66 -10.94 -14.16
C ALA A 122 31.53 -9.77 -14.64
N GLU A 123 31.05 -8.52 -14.51
CA GLU A 123 31.83 -7.33 -14.86
C GLU A 123 32.99 -7.10 -13.88
N GLU A 124 32.79 -7.34 -12.58
CA GLU A 124 33.85 -7.30 -11.58
C GLU A 124 34.96 -8.32 -11.91
N LYS A 125 34.60 -9.53 -12.35
CA LYS A 125 35.56 -10.54 -12.80
C LYS A 125 36.37 -10.06 -14.01
N LYS A 126 35.72 -9.51 -15.03
CA LYS A 126 36.41 -8.93 -16.20
C LYS A 126 37.38 -7.83 -15.77
N LEU A 127 36.95 -6.96 -14.85
CA LEU A 127 37.78 -5.90 -14.29
C LEU A 127 39.01 -6.47 -13.56
N GLN A 128 38.86 -7.57 -12.82
CA GLN A 128 39.99 -8.25 -12.15
C GLN A 128 40.99 -8.89 -13.13
N GLU A 129 40.55 -9.30 -14.32
CA GLU A 129 41.40 -9.92 -15.35
C GLU A 129 42.21 -8.88 -16.16
N LEU A 130 41.71 -7.63 -16.28
CA LEU A 130 42.34 -6.57 -17.07
C LEU A 130 43.82 -6.31 -16.75
N PRO A 131 44.28 -6.24 -15.48
CA PRO A 131 45.70 -6.02 -15.16
C PRO A 131 46.63 -7.06 -15.77
N SER A 132 46.21 -8.32 -15.82
CA SER A 132 47.00 -9.42 -16.41
C SER A 132 47.14 -9.24 -17.92
N VAL A 133 46.03 -8.93 -18.60
CA VAL A 133 46.01 -8.66 -20.05
C VAL A 133 46.87 -7.45 -20.40
N ILE A 134 46.72 -6.35 -19.65
CA ILE A 134 47.52 -5.13 -19.81
C ILE A 134 49.02 -5.43 -19.62
N THR A 135 49.37 -6.25 -18.62
CA THR A 135 50.76 -6.64 -18.37
C THR A 135 51.32 -7.45 -19.54
N GLY A 136 50.55 -8.40 -20.09
CA GLY A 136 50.93 -9.18 -21.26
C GLY A 136 51.20 -8.31 -22.49
N LEU A 137 50.25 -7.42 -22.82
CA LEU A 137 50.39 -6.49 -23.96
C LEU A 137 51.57 -5.53 -23.80
N ASN A 138 51.84 -5.06 -22.58
CA ASN A 138 53.01 -4.22 -22.31
C ASN A 138 54.33 -4.95 -22.56
N LYS A 139 54.41 -6.23 -22.19
CA LYS A 139 55.59 -7.08 -22.45
C LYS A 139 55.77 -7.33 -23.94
N GLU A 140 54.69 -7.63 -24.67
CA GLU A 140 54.73 -7.79 -26.11
C GLU A 140 55.21 -6.51 -26.81
N ARG A 141 54.66 -5.35 -26.42
CA ARG A 141 55.10 -4.04 -26.90
C ARG A 141 56.60 -3.81 -26.67
N GLN A 142 57.12 -4.18 -25.50
CA GLN A 142 58.56 -4.09 -25.21
C GLN A 142 59.40 -5.00 -26.12
N ASN A 143 58.97 -6.24 -26.33
CA ASN A 143 59.66 -7.18 -27.22
C ASN A 143 59.72 -6.66 -28.66
N LEU A 144 58.60 -6.14 -29.18
CA LEU A 144 58.55 -5.54 -30.51
C LEU A 144 59.50 -4.33 -30.63
N ALA A 145 59.56 -3.47 -29.60
CA ALA A 145 60.49 -2.34 -29.58
C ALA A 145 61.96 -2.81 -29.63
N CYS A 146 62.30 -3.86 -28.87
CA CYS A 146 63.63 -4.47 -28.92
C CYS A 146 63.98 -5.02 -30.31
N GLU A 147 63.02 -5.67 -30.97
CA GLU A 147 63.21 -6.20 -32.33
C GLU A 147 63.44 -5.09 -33.35
N VAL A 148 62.68 -4.00 -33.28
CA VAL A 148 62.92 -2.82 -34.14
C VAL A 148 64.32 -2.26 -33.93
N ILE A 149 64.80 -2.16 -32.69
CA ILE A 149 66.16 -1.69 -32.39
C ILE A 149 67.20 -2.66 -32.98
N ARG A 150 67.01 -3.97 -32.85
CA ARG A 150 67.90 -5.00 -33.42
C ARG A 150 67.99 -4.86 -34.94
N LEU A 151 66.86 -4.77 -35.63
CA LEU A 151 66.81 -4.59 -37.07
C LEU A 151 67.50 -3.29 -37.50
N ARG A 152 67.24 -2.17 -36.81
CA ARG A 152 67.91 -0.88 -37.09
C ARG A 152 69.43 -0.95 -37.00
N ARG A 153 69.99 -1.71 -36.05
CA ARG A 153 71.44 -1.90 -35.96
C ARG A 153 72.01 -2.63 -37.18
N HIS A 154 71.29 -3.62 -37.69
CA HIS A 154 71.70 -4.37 -38.90
C HIS A 154 71.47 -3.60 -40.20
N ILE A 155 70.58 -2.60 -40.20
CA ILE A 155 70.33 -1.70 -41.33
C ILE A 155 71.38 -0.58 -41.42
N SER A 156 72.27 -0.42 -40.43
CA SER A 156 73.35 0.58 -40.45
C SER A 156 74.03 0.65 -41.83
N GLU A 157 74.05 1.86 -42.37
CA GLU A 157 74.29 2.20 -43.78
C GLU A 157 75.47 1.44 -44.38
N VAL A 158 75.20 0.64 -45.41
CA VAL A 158 76.25 0.11 -46.30
C VAL A 158 76.87 1.32 -47.00
N PRO A 159 78.17 1.60 -46.83
CA PRO A 159 78.81 2.74 -47.48
C PRO A 159 78.91 2.49 -49.00
N GLY A 160 78.47 3.46 -49.79
CA GLY A 160 78.47 3.36 -51.27
C GLY A 160 77.09 3.00 -51.85
N SER A 161 76.89 3.31 -53.13
CA SER A 161 75.66 2.94 -53.85
C SER A 161 75.78 1.54 -54.43
N ALA A 162 74.67 0.79 -54.50
CA ALA A 162 74.59 -0.46 -55.24
C ALA A 162 75.03 -0.29 -56.71
N ASP A 163 74.81 0.89 -57.29
CA ASP A 163 75.26 1.22 -58.65
C ASP A 163 76.79 1.31 -58.75
N ASP A 164 77.46 1.81 -57.72
CA ASP A 164 78.93 1.90 -57.69
C ASP A 164 79.54 0.50 -57.58
N ASP A 165 78.99 -0.33 -56.69
CA ASP A 165 79.41 -1.74 -56.53
C ASP A 165 79.15 -2.53 -57.82
N GLN A 166 78.00 -2.30 -58.49
CA GLN A 166 77.67 -2.94 -59.76
C GLN A 166 78.65 -2.53 -60.87
N ARG A 167 79.03 -1.26 -60.96
CA ARG A 167 80.05 -0.80 -61.93
C ARG A 167 81.40 -1.48 -61.71
N VAL A 168 81.79 -1.71 -60.46
CA VAL A 168 83.03 -2.43 -60.14
C VAL A 168 82.94 -3.88 -60.63
N LEU A 169 81.81 -4.56 -60.37
CA LEU A 169 81.57 -5.93 -60.85
C LEU A 169 81.56 -6.02 -62.38
N ASP A 170 80.86 -5.12 -63.06
CA ASP A 170 80.78 -5.08 -64.52
C ASP A 170 82.16 -4.84 -65.15
N SER A 171 82.95 -3.94 -64.54
CA SER A 171 84.33 -3.69 -64.98
C SER A 171 85.21 -4.93 -64.83
N ALA A 172 85.12 -5.63 -63.69
CA ALA A 172 85.84 -6.88 -63.46
C ALA A 172 85.39 -7.98 -64.44
N HIS A 173 84.09 -8.07 -64.70
CA HIS A 173 83.53 -9.02 -65.65
C HIS A 173 84.02 -8.73 -67.07
N GLN A 174 84.04 -7.46 -67.49
CA GLN A 174 84.54 -7.05 -68.80
C GLN A 174 86.04 -7.34 -68.95
N ILE A 175 86.84 -7.15 -67.90
CA ILE A 175 88.25 -7.55 -67.88
C ILE A 175 88.38 -9.08 -68.08
N ARG A 176 87.57 -9.87 -67.37
CA ARG A 176 87.56 -11.33 -67.49
C ARG A 176 87.21 -11.78 -68.90
N GLU A 177 86.15 -11.23 -69.50
CA GLU A 177 85.73 -11.57 -70.86
C GLU A 177 86.82 -11.23 -71.89
N ARG A 178 87.51 -10.08 -71.74
CA ARG A 178 88.66 -9.75 -72.61
C ARG A 178 89.82 -10.73 -72.46
N ALA A 179 90.10 -11.19 -71.25
CA ALA A 179 91.16 -12.17 -71.00
C ALA A 179 90.81 -13.54 -71.61
N ILE A 180 89.56 -13.99 -71.46
CA ILE A 180 89.07 -15.23 -72.09
C ILE A 180 89.18 -15.13 -73.61
N ALA A 181 88.66 -14.04 -74.21
CA ALA A 181 88.75 -13.84 -75.65
C ALA A 181 90.20 -13.81 -76.17
N ALA A 182 91.14 -13.25 -75.39
CA ALA A 182 92.56 -13.27 -75.74
C ALA A 182 93.18 -14.68 -75.67
N ILE A 183 92.74 -15.52 -74.72
CA ILE A 183 93.16 -16.92 -74.62
C ILE A 183 92.59 -17.72 -75.80
N ASP A 184 91.31 -17.58 -76.11
CA ASP A 184 90.65 -18.29 -77.21
C ASP A 184 91.31 -17.95 -78.56
N ALA A 185 91.59 -16.66 -78.80
CA ALA A 185 92.32 -16.21 -79.98
C ALA A 185 93.76 -16.77 -80.07
N PHE A 186 94.43 -17.02 -78.94
CA PHE A 186 95.75 -17.64 -78.90
C PHE A 186 95.69 -19.16 -79.15
N LEU A 187 94.62 -19.83 -78.71
CA LEU A 187 94.43 -21.27 -78.86
C LEU A 187 93.77 -21.67 -80.19
N GLY A 188 93.24 -20.71 -80.96
CA GLY A 188 92.62 -20.93 -82.27
C GLY A 188 91.23 -21.57 -82.21
N LEU A 189 90.52 -21.36 -81.10
CA LEU A 189 89.12 -21.77 -80.87
C LEU A 189 88.15 -20.61 -81.09
#